data_AF-A0A8J5J728-F1
#
_entry.id   AF-A0A8J5J728-F1
#
_cell.length_a   1.000
_cell.length_b   1.000
_cell.length_c   1.000
_cell.angle_alpha   90.00
_cell.angle_beta   90.00
_cell.angle_gamma   90.00
#
_symmetry.space_group_name_H-M   'P 1'
#
loop_
_entity.id
_entity.type
_entity.pdbx_description
1 polymer ?
#
loop_
_entity_poly.entity_id
_entity_poly.type
_entity_poly.pdbx_seq_one_letter_code
_entity_poly.pdbx_strand_id
1 'polypeptide(L)'
;MTTTMPQEPTHPPTSSPHRLATAEERQRVLTAYERSDDWLTVARNNNMSRAAAYRLCKTGDPSPPARGAARASVVKCTEEMVAAMEAYLEEDCTLTLSQLVDKVFESSGVKLSTSTVSAKLASKLITLKQVIIMMKTVSGLFFSFITFF
;
A
#
# COMPACT_ATOMS: atom_id res chain seq x y z
N MET A 1 -43.21 -38.55 -28.87
CA MET A 1 -41.81 -38.93 -28.60
C MET A 1 -41.07 -37.67 -28.22
N THR A 2 -40.85 -37.44 -26.93
CA THR A 2 -40.25 -36.19 -26.42
C THR A 2 -38.89 -36.53 -25.82
N THR A 3 -37.82 -36.20 -26.55
CA THR A 3 -36.43 -36.37 -26.11
C THR A 3 -36.14 -35.41 -24.96
N THR A 4 -35.95 -35.97 -23.77
CA THR A 4 -35.42 -35.27 -22.59
C THR A 4 -33.91 -35.18 -22.76
N MET A 5 -33.38 -33.96 -22.79
CA MET A 5 -31.93 -33.74 -22.76
C MET A 5 -31.38 -33.99 -21.35
N PRO A 6 -30.22 -34.65 -21.18
CA PRO A 6 -29.59 -34.79 -19.87
C PRO A 6 -29.12 -33.43 -19.37
N GLN A 7 -29.56 -33.05 -18.17
CA GLN A 7 -28.96 -31.92 -17.46
C GLN A 7 -27.54 -32.28 -17.04
N GLU A 8 -26.59 -31.44 -17.45
CA GLU A 8 -25.19 -31.48 -17.04
C GLU A 8 -25.10 -31.28 -15.51
N PRO A 9 -24.46 -32.19 -14.75
CA PRO A 9 -24.28 -32.00 -13.32
C PRO A 9 -23.34 -30.81 -13.11
N THR A 10 -23.89 -29.66 -12.72
CA THR A 10 -23.08 -28.52 -12.30
C THR A 10 -22.39 -28.88 -11.00
N HIS A 11 -21.16 -29.39 -11.08
CA HIS A 11 -20.32 -29.61 -9.90
C HIS A 11 -20.14 -28.27 -9.17
N PRO A 12 -20.48 -28.17 -7.88
CA PRO A 12 -20.17 -26.97 -7.11
C PRO A 12 -18.64 -26.81 -7.07
N PRO A 13 -18.09 -25.60 -7.31
CA PRO A 13 -16.66 -25.38 -7.23
C PRO A 13 -16.20 -25.76 -5.82
N THR A 14 -15.26 -26.69 -5.75
CA THR A 14 -14.63 -27.12 -4.51
C THR A 14 -14.05 -25.90 -3.81
N SER A 15 -14.55 -25.66 -2.60
CA SER A 15 -14.18 -24.57 -1.70
C SER A 15 -12.66 -24.45 -1.56
N SER A 16 -12.07 -23.42 -2.19
CA SER A 16 -10.69 -23.04 -1.90
C SER A 16 -10.63 -22.41 -0.50
N PRO A 17 -9.85 -22.96 0.46
CA PRO A 17 -9.91 -22.55 1.88
C PRO A 17 -9.42 -21.13 2.18
N HIS A 18 -8.96 -20.37 1.19
CA HIS A 18 -8.18 -19.13 1.41
C HIS A 18 -8.59 -17.94 0.56
N ARG A 19 -9.71 -18.00 -0.17
CA ARG A 19 -10.19 -16.82 -0.90
C ARG A 19 -10.82 -15.84 0.08
N LEU A 20 -10.31 -14.61 0.13
CA LEU A 20 -11.01 -13.51 0.81
C LEU A 20 -12.20 -13.09 -0.04
N ALA A 21 -13.32 -12.83 0.62
CA ALA A 21 -14.47 -12.23 -0.02
C ALA A 21 -14.08 -10.88 -0.65
N THR A 22 -14.45 -10.67 -1.91
CA THR A 22 -14.20 -9.42 -2.65
C THR A 22 -15.02 -8.27 -2.09
N ALA A 23 -14.72 -7.03 -2.51
CA ALA A 23 -15.46 -5.85 -2.07
C ALA A 23 -16.95 -5.95 -2.42
N GLU A 24 -17.28 -6.50 -3.59
CA GLU A 24 -18.64 -6.68 -4.07
C GLU A 24 -19.40 -7.74 -3.26
N GLU A 25 -18.73 -8.84 -2.93
CA GLU A 25 -19.24 -9.90 -2.05
C GLU A 25 -19.55 -9.35 -0.65
N ARG A 26 -18.69 -8.47 -0.13
CA ARG A 26 -18.89 -7.76 1.14
C ARG A 26 -20.03 -6.75 1.05
N GLN A 27 -20.12 -6.00 -0.04
CA GLN A 27 -21.20 -5.04 -0.25
C GLN A 27 -22.57 -5.73 -0.25
N ARG A 28 -22.69 -6.92 -0.86
CA ARG A 28 -23.95 -7.68 -0.86
C ARG A 28 -24.40 -8.09 0.55
N VAL A 29 -23.46 -8.49 1.41
CA VAL A 29 -23.76 -8.81 2.82
C VAL A 29 -24.18 -7.56 3.58
N LEU A 30 -23.53 -6.43 3.33
CA LEU A 30 -23.87 -5.16 3.99
C LEU A 30 -25.25 -4.64 3.58
N THR A 31 -25.58 -4.69 2.29
CA THR A 31 -26.91 -4.31 1.79
C THR A 31 -28.02 -5.22 2.34
N ALA A 32 -27.77 -6.53 2.49
CA ALA A 32 -28.72 -7.44 3.14
C ALA A 32 -28.90 -7.11 4.62
N TYR A 33 -27.82 -6.72 5.31
CA TYR A 33 -27.85 -6.30 6.70
C TYR A 33 -28.67 -5.00 6.89
N GLU A 34 -28.47 -4.00 6.03
CA GLU A 34 -29.24 -2.74 6.02
C GLU A 34 -30.74 -2.99 5.80
N ARG A 35 -31.08 -3.95 4.94
CA ARG A 35 -32.47 -4.36 4.67
C ARG A 35 -33.08 -5.25 5.75
N SER A 36 -32.31 -5.62 6.78
CA SER A 36 -32.71 -6.58 7.83
C SER A 36 -33.09 -7.96 7.28
N ASP A 37 -32.56 -8.33 6.12
CA ASP A 37 -32.72 -9.65 5.49
C ASP A 37 -31.78 -10.69 6.14
N ASP A 38 -31.85 -11.96 5.73
CA ASP A 38 -30.94 -13.01 6.21
C ASP A 38 -29.52 -12.89 5.61
N TRP A 39 -28.80 -11.90 6.10
CA TRP A 39 -27.44 -11.56 5.70
C TRP A 39 -26.40 -12.64 6.07
N LEU A 40 -26.69 -13.54 7.03
CA LEU A 40 -25.82 -14.67 7.36
C LEU A 40 -25.83 -15.73 6.24
N THR A 41 -26.99 -15.98 5.65
CA THR A 41 -27.11 -16.87 4.49
C THR A 41 -26.41 -16.25 3.27
N VAL A 42 -26.56 -14.94 3.06
CA VAL A 42 -25.80 -14.22 2.02
C VAL A 42 -24.29 -14.35 2.25
N ALA A 43 -23.80 -14.20 3.48
CA ALA A 43 -22.38 -14.35 3.79
C ALA A 43 -21.85 -15.76 3.49
N ARG A 44 -22.61 -16.81 3.85
CA ARG A 44 -22.25 -18.20 3.54
C ARG A 44 -22.14 -18.44 2.04
N ASN A 45 -23.10 -17.94 1.27
CA ASN A 45 -23.11 -18.10 -0.19
C ASN A 45 -21.96 -17.33 -0.87
N ASN A 46 -21.46 -16.27 -0.24
CA ASN A 46 -20.32 -15.48 -0.72
C ASN A 46 -18.98 -15.93 -0.10
N ASN A 47 -18.90 -17.17 0.40
CA ASN A 47 -17.68 -17.74 1.02
C ASN A 47 -17.09 -16.87 2.15
N MET A 48 -17.94 -16.12 2.85
CA MET A 48 -17.53 -15.28 3.97
C MET A 48 -17.80 -16.01 5.27
N SER A 49 -16.77 -16.11 6.12
CA SER A 49 -16.95 -16.69 7.45
C SER A 49 -17.90 -15.84 8.30
N ARG A 50 -18.66 -16.49 9.18
CA ARG A 50 -19.56 -15.82 10.13
C ARG A 50 -18.86 -14.69 10.88
N ALA A 51 -17.65 -14.94 11.39
CA ALA A 51 -16.85 -13.94 12.09
C ALA A 51 -16.43 -12.74 11.19
N ALA A 52 -16.17 -12.98 9.90
CA ALA A 52 -15.88 -11.89 8.97
C ALA A 52 -17.13 -11.05 8.66
N ALA A 53 -18.29 -11.69 8.53
CA ALA A 53 -19.57 -11.01 8.30
C ALA A 53 -19.96 -10.13 9.49
N TYR A 54 -19.84 -10.61 10.73
CA TYR A 54 -20.10 -9.77 11.92
C TYR A 54 -19.15 -8.56 12.01
N ARG A 55 -17.85 -8.76 11.72
CA ARG A 55 -16.90 -7.64 11.68
C ARG A 55 -17.28 -6.63 10.60
N LEU A 56 -17.68 -7.11 9.42
CA LEU A 56 -18.14 -6.26 8.32
C LEU A 56 -19.38 -5.44 8.72
N CYS A 57 -20.42 -6.07 9.27
CA CYS A 57 -21.61 -5.35 9.73
C CYS A 57 -21.32 -4.36 10.86
N LYS A 58 -20.35 -4.66 11.73
CA LYS A 58 -19.91 -3.74 12.81
C LYS A 58 -19.10 -2.56 12.28
N THR A 59 -18.21 -2.78 11.32
CA THR A 59 -17.35 -1.74 10.74
C THR A 59 -18.08 -0.91 9.69
N GLY A 60 -19.06 -1.48 8.99
CA GLY A 60 -19.79 -0.83 7.89
C GLY A 60 -18.96 -0.62 6.62
N ASP A 61 -17.70 -1.09 6.59
CA ASP A 61 -16.78 -0.89 5.48
C ASP A 61 -16.64 -2.15 4.61
N PRO A 62 -17.15 -2.12 3.36
CA PRO A 62 -17.02 -3.23 2.41
C PRO A 62 -15.57 -3.40 1.91
N SER A 63 -14.67 -2.45 2.18
CA SER A 63 -13.27 -2.55 1.78
C SER A 63 -12.59 -3.79 2.38
N PRO A 64 -11.92 -4.62 1.56
CA PRO A 64 -11.11 -5.71 2.06
C PRO A 64 -10.01 -5.17 2.99
N PRO A 65 -9.71 -5.85 4.12
CA PRO A 65 -8.65 -5.40 5.01
C PRO A 65 -7.32 -5.35 4.25
N ALA A 66 -6.59 -4.23 4.38
CA ALA A 66 -5.28 -4.06 3.77
C ALA A 66 -4.36 -5.21 4.21
N ARG A 67 -3.90 -6.00 3.24
CA ARG A 67 -3.04 -7.16 3.50
C ARG A 67 -1.58 -6.72 3.39
N GLY A 68 -0.85 -6.82 4.50
CA GLY A 68 0.62 -6.82 4.49
C GLY A 68 1.31 -5.46 4.54
N ALA A 69 0.88 -4.55 5.42
CA ALA A 69 1.74 -3.43 5.78
C ALA A 69 2.88 -3.94 6.68
N ALA A 70 4.13 -3.56 6.36
CA ALA A 70 5.26 -3.81 7.25
C ALA A 70 4.99 -3.13 8.60
N ARG A 71 5.18 -3.86 9.70
CA ARG A 71 5.05 -3.29 11.04
C ARG A 71 6.14 -2.23 11.22
N ALA A 72 5.79 -1.06 11.73
CA ALA A 72 6.75 0.01 12.02
C ALA A 72 7.93 -0.47 12.89
N SER A 73 7.69 -1.44 13.79
CA SER A 73 8.72 -2.07 14.64
C SER A 73 9.76 -2.92 13.90
N VAL A 74 9.54 -3.25 12.62
CA VAL A 74 10.48 -4.02 11.78
C VAL A 74 11.28 -3.09 10.86
N VAL A 75 10.94 -1.79 10.81
CA VAL A 75 11.61 -0.81 9.98
C VAL A 75 12.94 -0.42 10.64
N LYS A 76 14.02 -1.07 10.23
CA LYS A 76 15.39 -0.78 10.71
C LYS A 76 15.91 0.61 10.35
N CYS A 77 15.26 1.30 9.41
CA CYS A 77 15.67 2.61 8.92
C CYS A 77 14.57 3.61 9.29
N THR A 78 14.75 4.29 10.41
CA THR A 78 13.82 5.33 10.88
C THR A 78 13.87 6.54 9.96
N GLU A 79 12.82 7.36 9.97
CA GLU A 79 12.76 8.57 9.13
C GLU A 79 13.88 9.56 9.49
N GLU A 80 14.31 9.61 10.76
CA GLU A 80 15.43 10.44 11.23
C GLU A 80 16.75 10.04 10.56
N MET A 81 17.02 8.73 10.43
CA MET A 81 18.21 8.23 9.73
C MET A 81 18.16 8.61 8.24
N VAL A 82 16.97 8.63 7.65
CA VAL A 82 16.78 9.04 6.25
C VAL A 82 17.03 10.55 6.09
N ALA A 83 16.55 11.37 7.01
CA ALA A 83 16.82 12.82 6.99
C ALA A 83 18.31 13.13 7.15
N ALA A 84 19.04 12.39 8.00
CA ALA A 84 20.49 12.53 8.12
C ALA A 84 21.21 12.14 6.81
N MET A 85 20.76 11.07 6.15
CA MET A 85 21.30 10.68 4.84
C MET A 85 21.07 11.76 3.77
N GLU A 86 19.92 12.42 3.79
CA GLU A 86 19.60 13.54 2.88
C GLU A 86 20.52 14.72 3.14
N ALA A 87 20.72 15.13 4.40
CA ALA A 87 21.60 16.23 4.77
C ALA A 87 23.05 15.99 4.30
N TYR A 88 23.58 14.77 4.46
CA TYR A 88 24.93 14.43 3.98
C TYR A 88 25.07 14.48 2.46
N LEU A 89 24.00 14.13 1.72
CA LEU A 89 24.01 14.19 0.25
C LEU A 89 23.75 15.60 -0.29
N GLU A 90 23.08 16.46 0.47
CA GLU A 90 22.94 17.88 0.17
C GLU A 90 24.26 18.63 0.36
N GLU A 91 25.03 18.27 1.39
CA GLU A 91 26.37 18.80 1.64
C GLU A 91 27.39 18.26 0.62
N ASP A 92 27.45 16.94 0.42
CA ASP A 92 28.41 16.28 -0.47
C ASP A 92 27.73 15.19 -1.33
N CYS A 93 27.29 15.55 -2.53
CA CYS A 93 26.63 14.63 -3.46
C CYS A 93 27.55 13.60 -4.13
N THR A 94 28.86 13.66 -3.87
CA THR A 94 29.87 12.71 -4.38
C THR A 94 30.06 11.50 -3.46
N LEU A 95 29.43 11.50 -2.28
CA LEU A 95 29.53 10.40 -1.32
C LEU A 95 29.00 9.10 -1.91
N THR A 96 29.81 8.06 -1.76
CA THR A 96 29.41 6.69 -2.15
C THR A 96 28.44 6.10 -1.12
N LEU A 97 27.58 5.18 -1.57
CA LEU A 97 26.62 4.48 -0.71
C LEU A 97 27.27 3.79 0.50
N SER A 98 28.50 3.27 0.36
CA SER A 98 29.25 2.67 1.46
C SER A 98 29.65 3.71 2.51
N GLN A 99 30.19 4.86 2.08
CA GLN A 99 30.56 5.95 2.99
C GLN A 99 29.35 6.52 3.72
N LEU A 100 28.20 6.57 3.05
CA LEU A 100 26.96 7.03 3.67
C LEU A 100 26.45 6.05 4.73
N VAL A 101 26.54 4.74 4.46
CA VAL A 101 26.21 3.69 5.46
C VAL A 101 27.11 3.82 6.68
N ASP A 102 28.41 4.06 6.50
CA ASP A 102 29.37 4.21 7.59
C ASP A 102 29.06 5.46 8.44
N LYS A 103 28.79 6.61 7.82
CA LYS A 103 28.38 7.84 8.52
C LYS A 103 27.05 7.68 9.29
N VAL A 104 26.08 6.98 8.71
CA VAL A 104 24.81 6.69 9.38
C VAL A 104 25.02 5.71 10.54
N PHE A 105 25.92 4.75 10.39
CA PHE A 105 26.29 3.84 11.47
C PHE A 105 26.96 4.58 12.64
N GLU A 106 27.88 5.50 12.36
CA GLU A 106 28.54 6.32 13.39
C GLU A 106 27.56 7.20 14.19
N SER A 107 26.57 7.78 13.50
CA SER A 107 25.58 8.68 14.12
C SER A 107 24.44 7.96 14.84
N SER A 108 23.98 6.82 14.33
CA SER A 108 22.78 6.12 14.84
C SER A 108 23.08 4.80 15.55
N GLY A 109 24.27 4.24 15.38
CA GLY A 109 24.64 2.90 15.88
C GLY A 109 23.93 1.74 15.17
N VAL A 110 23.10 2.01 14.15
CA VAL A 110 22.32 0.99 13.44
C VAL A 110 23.03 0.57 12.16
N LYS A 111 23.43 -0.70 12.09
CA LYS A 111 24.05 -1.26 10.88
C LYS A 111 23.01 -1.46 9.78
N LEU A 112 23.00 -0.57 8.80
CA LEU A 112 22.19 -0.68 7.60
C LEU A 112 22.92 -1.45 6.50
N SER A 113 22.16 -2.13 5.63
CA SER A 113 22.70 -2.64 4.37
C SER A 113 22.68 -1.55 3.30
N THR A 114 23.65 -1.59 2.39
CA THR A 114 23.71 -0.69 1.22
C THR A 114 22.43 -0.73 0.38
N SER A 115 21.80 -1.91 0.25
CA SER A 115 20.51 -2.07 -0.45
C SER A 115 19.34 -1.36 0.24
N THR A 116 19.34 -1.28 1.58
CA THR A 116 18.29 -0.58 2.33
C THR A 116 18.43 0.93 2.11
N VAL A 117 19.67 1.42 2.19
CA VAL A 117 19.99 2.83 1.92
C VAL A 117 19.66 3.19 0.48
N SER A 118 20.06 2.38 -0.51
CA SER A 118 19.77 2.65 -1.91
C SER A 118 18.27 2.64 -2.23
N ALA A 119 17.49 1.73 -1.64
CA ALA A 119 16.04 1.70 -1.83
C ALA A 119 15.36 2.95 -1.25
N LYS A 120 15.78 3.37 -0.05
CA LYS A 120 15.27 4.59 0.60
C LYS A 120 15.67 5.84 -0.20
N LEU A 121 16.93 5.95 -0.58
CA LEU A 121 17.41 7.06 -1.41
C LEU A 121 16.76 7.07 -2.79
N ALA A 122 16.52 5.94 -3.44
CA ALA A 122 15.85 5.92 -4.74
C ALA A 122 14.44 6.52 -4.66
N SER A 123 13.68 6.19 -3.61
CA SER A 123 12.36 6.79 -3.38
C SER A 123 12.44 8.30 -3.15
N LYS A 124 13.43 8.76 -2.37
CA LYS A 124 13.62 10.17 -2.02
C LYS A 124 14.24 11.01 -3.14
N LEU A 125 15.22 10.49 -3.88
CA LEU A 125 15.83 11.15 -5.04
C LEU A 125 14.81 11.36 -6.17
N ILE A 126 13.85 10.45 -6.34
CA ILE A 126 12.74 10.67 -7.28
C ILE A 126 11.90 11.87 -6.82
N THR A 127 11.57 11.96 -5.53
CA THR A 127 10.84 13.13 -4.99
C THR A 127 11.66 14.42 -5.02
N LEU A 128 12.97 14.38 -4.73
CA LEU A 128 13.85 15.56 -4.81
C LEU A 128 14.01 16.04 -6.25
N LYS A 129 14.15 15.13 -7.22
CA LYS A 129 14.13 15.52 -8.64
C LYS A 129 12.83 16.20 -9.01
N GLN A 130 11.68 15.69 -8.55
CA GLN A 130 10.38 16.33 -8.79
C GLN A 130 10.29 17.71 -8.12
N VAL A 131 10.75 17.86 -6.88
CA VAL A 131 10.76 19.14 -6.15
C VAL A 131 11.71 20.14 -6.81
N ILE A 132 12.93 19.74 -7.19
CA ILE A 132 13.92 20.58 -7.88
C ILE A 132 13.41 20.98 -9.26
N ILE A 133 12.81 20.06 -10.03
CA ILE A 133 12.21 20.38 -11.33
C ILE A 133 11.07 21.38 -11.14
N MET A 134 10.17 21.14 -10.17
CA MET A 134 9.06 22.05 -9.89
C MET A 134 9.56 23.43 -9.44
N MET A 135 10.54 23.49 -8.53
CA MET A 135 11.19 24.72 -8.07
C MET A 135 11.85 25.47 -9.23
N LYS A 136 12.60 24.79 -10.11
CA LYS A 136 13.20 25.40 -11.31
C LYS A 136 12.14 25.87 -12.30
N THR A 137 11.02 25.17 -12.43
CA THR A 137 9.89 25.61 -13.28
C THR A 137 9.20 26.85 -12.70
N VAL A 138 8.93 26.90 -11.39
CA VAL A 138 8.31 28.09 -10.78
C VAL A 138 9.27 29.27 -10.69
N SER A 139 10.57 29.05 -10.46
CA SER A 139 11.57 30.12 -10.46
C SER A 139 11.93 30.59 -11.88
N GLY A 140 11.86 29.73 -12.90
CA GLY A 140 11.96 30.12 -14.31
C GLY A 140 10.77 30.97 -14.78
N LEU A 141 9.58 30.73 -14.24
CA LEU A 141 8.40 31.60 -14.46
C LEU A 141 8.47 32.91 -13.65
N PHE A 142 9.10 32.92 -12.47
CA PHE A 142 9.30 34.14 -11.67
C PHE A 142 10.39 35.06 -12.26
N PHE A 143 11.47 34.51 -12.82
CA PHE A 143 12.51 35.33 -13.49
C PHE A 143 12.03 35.93 -14.82
N SER A 144 11.12 35.26 -15.52
CA SER A 144 10.53 35.81 -16.74
C SER A 144 9.58 36.99 -16.47
N PHE A 145 9.06 37.14 -15.24
CA PHE A 145 8.19 38.25 -14.85
C PHE A 145 8.95 39.47 -14.29
N ILE A 146 10.19 39.30 -13.82
CA ILE A 146 11.00 40.39 -13.25
C ILE A 146 11.84 41.13 -14.33
N THR A 147 11.91 40.61 -15.56
CA THR A 147 12.63 41.26 -16.66
C THR A 147 11.72 42.06 -17.60
N PHE A 148 10.55 42.49 -17.13
CA PHE A 148 9.57 43.26 -17.92
C PHE A 148 8.87 44.39 -17.15
N PHE A 149 9.53 44.98 -16.15
CA PHE A 149 9.10 46.25 -15.55
C PHE A 149 10.26 47.22 -15.41
#